data_AF-A0A9E0NQS1-F1
#
_entry.id   AF-A0A9E0NQS1-F1
#
_cell.length_a   1.000
_cell.length_b   1.000
_cell.length_c   1.000
_cell.angle_alpha   90.00
_cell.angle_beta   90.00
_cell.angle_gamma   90.00
#
_symmetry.space_group_name_H-M   'P 1'
#
loop_
_entity.id
_entity.type
_entity.pdbx_description
1 polymer ?
#
loop_
_entity_poly.entity_id
_entity_poly.type
_entity_poly.pdbx_seq_one_letter_code
_entity_poly.pdbx_strand_id
1 'polypeptide(L)'
;PLQREHRLYQADWLLRFYGFSYDEIVDVNANLDIQFDPKTHWALRHLEHFPIDINKAPLHTLIRIPGIGVRGAQKILQARRFKSLTFEDLKQLKIPLKRARYFIVAGKSYQKEVPLYEDRLKIALINHGHNIIQPSLLDLSIYTGEL
;
A
#
# COMPACT_ATOMS: atom_id res chain seq x y z
N PRO A 1 1.89 -2.27 -24.00
CA PRO A 1 0.72 -1.37 -24.17
C PRO A 1 -0.34 -1.50 -23.07
N LEU A 2 -0.83 -2.72 -22.81
CA LEU A 2 -1.94 -3.00 -21.87
C LEU A 2 -1.68 -2.53 -20.42
N GLN A 3 -0.44 -2.63 -19.93
CA GLN A 3 -0.12 -2.23 -18.55
C GLN A 3 -0.26 -0.72 -18.32
N ARG A 4 0.13 0.11 -19.29
CA ARG A 4 0.02 1.58 -19.17
C ARG A 4 -1.44 2.02 -19.14
N GLU A 5 -2.27 1.43 -19.99
CA GLU A 5 -3.71 1.69 -20.00
C GLU A 5 -4.36 1.26 -18.67
N HIS A 6 -4.00 0.08 -18.15
CA HIS A 6 -4.48 -0.37 -16.84
C HIS A 6 -4.07 0.58 -15.71
N ARG A 7 -2.86 1.17 -15.75
CA ARG A 7 -2.43 2.19 -14.80
C ARG A 7 -3.24 3.48 -14.89
N LEU A 8 -3.58 3.93 -16.10
CA LEU A 8 -4.44 5.10 -16.31
C LEU A 8 -5.83 4.87 -15.68
N TYR A 9 -6.44 3.71 -15.89
CA TYR A 9 -7.73 3.38 -15.25
C TYR A 9 -7.64 3.36 -13.73
N GLN A 10 -6.55 2.83 -13.18
CA GLN A 10 -6.34 2.83 -11.73
C GLN A 10 -6.18 4.26 -11.19
N ALA A 11 -5.39 5.10 -11.86
CA ALA A 11 -5.19 6.50 -11.49
C ALA A 11 -6.49 7.29 -11.52
N ASP A 12 -7.26 7.17 -12.61
CA ASP A 12 -8.57 7.80 -12.74
C ASP A 12 -9.55 7.35 -11.65
N TRP A 13 -9.55 6.07 -11.28
CA TRP A 13 -10.35 5.60 -10.15
C TRP A 13 -9.96 6.26 -8.81
N LEU A 14 -8.67 6.52 -8.58
CA LEU A 14 -8.21 7.20 -7.37
C LEU A 14 -8.65 8.67 -7.33
N LEU A 15 -8.58 9.36 -8.47
CA LEU A 15 -9.07 10.73 -8.59
C LEU A 15 -10.56 10.82 -8.26
N ARG A 16 -11.36 9.92 -8.87
CA ARG A 16 -12.83 9.97 -8.74
C ARG A 16 -13.34 9.52 -7.38
N PHE A 17 -12.75 8.50 -6.78
CA PHE A 17 -13.36 7.80 -5.64
C PHE A 17 -12.51 7.75 -4.37
N TYR A 18 -11.25 8.16 -4.43
CA TYR A 18 -10.33 8.10 -3.29
C TYR A 18 -9.83 9.46 -2.81
N GLY A 19 -10.25 10.55 -3.46
CA GLY A 19 -9.86 11.91 -3.08
C GLY A 19 -8.37 12.17 -3.26
N PHE A 20 -7.75 11.52 -4.26
CA PHE A 20 -6.43 11.90 -4.73
C PHE A 20 -6.55 13.09 -5.68
N SER A 21 -5.58 13.98 -5.63
CA SER A 21 -5.34 15.00 -6.66
C SER A 21 -4.42 14.47 -7.74
N TYR A 22 -4.39 15.17 -8.88
CA TYR A 22 -3.49 14.85 -9.98
C TYR A 22 -2.02 14.86 -9.54
N ASP A 23 -1.61 15.90 -8.81
CA ASP A 23 -0.23 16.13 -8.37
C ASP A 23 0.25 15.08 -7.35
N GLU A 24 -0.67 14.42 -6.65
CA GLU A 24 -0.33 13.29 -5.78
C GLU A 24 -0.04 12.00 -6.57
N ILE A 25 -0.70 11.81 -7.71
CA ILE A 25 -0.60 10.58 -8.49
C ILE A 25 0.58 10.64 -9.46
N VAL A 26 0.83 11.80 -10.09
CA VAL A 26 1.80 11.97 -11.17
C VAL A 26 2.69 13.18 -10.88
N ASP A 27 4.01 12.99 -10.90
CA ASP A 27 4.95 14.11 -10.87
C ASP A 27 4.97 14.85 -12.21
N VAL A 28 5.32 16.14 -12.18
CA VAL A 28 5.42 16.97 -13.38
C VAL A 28 6.41 16.33 -14.36
N ASN A 29 5.88 15.80 -15.48
CA ASN A 29 6.59 15.07 -16.55
C ASN A 29 6.99 13.61 -16.27
N ALA A 30 6.42 12.95 -15.25
CA ALA A 30 6.64 11.54 -15.00
C ALA A 30 5.53 10.66 -15.58
N ASN A 31 5.89 9.44 -16.02
CA ASN A 31 4.92 8.40 -16.35
C ASN A 31 4.49 7.67 -15.07
N LEU A 32 3.28 7.09 -15.09
CA LEU A 32 2.85 6.16 -14.04
C LEU A 32 3.79 4.95 -13.95
N ASP A 33 4.08 4.53 -12.72
CA ASP A 33 4.91 3.36 -12.44
C ASP A 33 4.28 2.08 -13.03
N ILE A 34 5.11 1.28 -13.70
CA ILE A 34 4.66 0.05 -14.37
C ILE A 34 4.64 -1.12 -13.37
N GLN A 35 5.54 -1.15 -12.38
CA GLN A 35 5.66 -2.22 -11.40
C GLN A 35 4.57 -2.10 -10.30
N PHE A 36 4.36 -0.90 -9.78
CA PHE A 36 3.42 -0.62 -8.69
C PHE A 36 2.16 0.08 -9.18
N ASP A 37 1.01 -0.26 -8.60
CA ASP A 37 -0.20 0.52 -8.84
C ASP A 37 -0.06 1.94 -8.26
N PRO A 38 -0.77 2.95 -8.81
CA PRO A 38 -0.53 4.34 -8.45
C PRO A 38 -0.72 4.63 -6.95
N LYS A 39 -1.60 3.87 -6.27
CA LYS A 39 -1.82 4.02 -4.83
C LYS A 39 -0.67 3.46 -4.01
N THR A 40 -0.18 2.28 -4.38
CA THR A 40 1.01 1.70 -3.76
C THR A 40 2.25 2.55 -4.03
N HIS A 41 2.41 3.05 -5.26
CA HIS A 41 3.52 3.93 -5.64
C HIS A 41 3.47 5.24 -4.85
N TRP A 42 2.30 5.88 -4.71
CA TRP A 42 2.15 7.05 -3.84
C TRP A 42 2.57 6.76 -2.39
N ALA A 43 2.11 5.65 -1.82
CA ALA A 43 2.43 5.28 -0.44
C ALA A 43 3.94 5.02 -0.23
N LEU A 44 4.63 4.50 -1.24
CA LEU A 44 6.08 4.29 -1.21
C LEU A 44 6.87 5.62 -1.24
N ARG A 45 6.32 6.66 -1.89
CA ARG A 45 6.93 8.00 -1.93
C ARG A 45 6.62 8.87 -0.70
N HIS A 46 5.57 8.52 0.05
CA HIS A 46 5.09 9.29 1.20
C HIS A 46 5.14 8.47 2.49
N LEU A 47 6.30 7.88 2.79
CA LEU A 47 6.49 7.00 3.94
C LEU A 47 6.36 7.72 5.28
N GLU A 48 6.51 9.05 5.32
CA GLU A 48 6.28 9.91 6.48
C GLU A 48 4.85 9.84 7.03
N HIS A 49 3.89 9.38 6.23
CA HIS A 49 2.51 9.15 6.69
C HIS A 49 2.30 7.79 7.37
N PHE A 50 3.29 6.90 7.32
CA PHE A 50 3.16 5.52 7.76
C PHE A 50 4.08 5.21 8.97
N PRO A 51 3.69 4.27 9.83
CA PRO A 51 2.50 3.41 9.74
C PRO A 51 1.24 4.07 10.29
N ILE A 52 0.08 3.71 9.74
CA ILE A 52 -1.22 4.26 10.14
C ILE A 52 -1.91 3.35 11.15
N ASP A 53 -2.34 3.90 12.29
CA ASP A 53 -3.19 3.18 13.25
C ASP A 53 -4.64 3.05 12.74
N ILE A 54 -5.01 1.85 12.32
CA ILE A 54 -6.35 1.54 11.77
C ILE A 54 -7.49 1.73 12.78
N ASN A 55 -7.18 1.76 14.08
CA ASN A 55 -8.17 1.99 15.11
C ASN A 55 -8.49 3.48 15.32
N LYS A 56 -7.66 4.38 14.79
CA LYS A 56 -7.80 5.84 14.99
C LYS A 56 -8.03 6.60 13.68
N ALA A 57 -7.35 6.20 12.61
CA ALA A 57 -7.30 6.95 11.37
C ALA A 57 -8.69 7.23 10.76
N PRO A 58 -8.95 8.43 10.23
CA PRO A 58 -10.23 8.74 9.59
C PRO A 58 -10.39 8.01 8.24
N LEU A 59 -11.60 8.03 7.68
CA LEU A 59 -11.93 7.35 6.42
C LEU A 59 -10.97 7.72 5.29
N HIS A 60 -10.72 9.02 5.08
CA HIS A 60 -9.88 9.52 4.00
C HIS A 60 -8.43 9.04 4.09
N THR A 61 -7.92 8.82 5.30
CA THR A 61 -6.59 8.24 5.54
C THR A 61 -6.60 6.73 5.29
N LEU A 62 -7.63 6.02 5.78
CA LEU A 62 -7.74 4.57 5.61
C LEU A 62 -7.80 4.15 4.14
N ILE A 63 -8.57 4.88 3.33
CA ILE A 63 -8.70 4.59 1.91
C ILE A 63 -7.42 4.89 1.13
N ARG A 64 -6.42 5.57 1.69
CA ARG A 64 -5.11 5.80 1.05
C ARG A 64 -4.10 4.68 1.29
N ILE A 65 -4.36 3.79 2.25
CA ILE A 65 -3.48 2.66 2.57
C ILE A 65 -3.51 1.61 1.44
N PRO A 66 -2.35 1.17 0.92
CA PRO A 66 -2.28 0.08 -0.05
C PRO A 66 -2.98 -1.19 0.44
N GLY A 67 -3.88 -1.74 -0.38
CA GLY A 67 -4.72 -2.89 -0.01
C GLY A 67 -6.03 -2.55 0.71
N ILE A 68 -6.25 -1.32 1.19
CA ILE A 68 -7.51 -0.93 1.83
C ILE A 68 -8.35 -0.07 0.88
N GLY A 69 -9.38 -0.67 0.27
CA GLY A 69 -10.35 0.07 -0.55
C GLY A 69 -11.48 0.71 0.27
N VAL A 70 -12.34 1.51 -0.36
CA VAL A 70 -13.48 2.21 0.30
C VAL A 70 -14.34 1.28 1.16
N ARG A 71 -14.78 0.15 0.60
CA ARG A 71 -15.58 -0.86 1.34
C ARG A 71 -14.81 -1.45 2.52
N GLY A 72 -13.50 -1.67 2.36
CA GLY A 72 -12.64 -2.18 3.42
C GLY A 72 -12.48 -1.17 4.55
N ALA A 73 -12.23 0.10 4.22
CA ALA A 73 -12.15 1.18 5.18
C ALA A 73 -13.47 1.36 5.96
N GLN A 74 -14.62 1.28 5.29
CA GLN A 74 -15.93 1.32 5.94
C GLN A 74 -16.10 0.17 6.94
N LYS A 75 -15.72 -1.06 6.57
CA LYS A 75 -15.74 -2.20 7.51
C LYS A 75 -14.86 -1.96 8.73
N ILE A 76 -13.66 -1.42 8.55
CA ILE A 76 -12.74 -1.07 9.64
C ILE A 76 -13.39 -0.04 10.57
N LEU A 77 -13.95 1.04 10.01
CA LEU A 77 -14.62 2.08 10.79
C LEU A 77 -15.79 1.53 11.60
N GLN A 78 -16.60 0.66 11.01
CA GLN A 78 -17.74 0.08 11.71
C GLN A 78 -17.31 -0.90 12.79
N ALA A 79 -16.36 -1.79 12.50
CA ALA A 79 -15.91 -2.81 13.45
C ALA A 79 -15.17 -2.19 14.65
N ARG A 80 -14.35 -1.16 14.43
CA ARG A 80 -13.55 -0.54 15.50
C ARG A 80 -14.36 0.21 16.55
N ARG A 81 -15.64 0.49 16.27
CA ARG A 81 -16.59 1.07 17.24
C ARG A 81 -16.91 0.11 18.38
N PHE A 82 -16.80 -1.20 18.13
CA PHE A 82 -17.16 -2.24 19.09
C PHE A 82 -15.94 -2.83 19.81
N LYS A 83 -14.78 -2.86 19.15
CA LYS A 83 -13.52 -3.34 19.74
C LYS A 83 -12.31 -2.76 19.02
N SER A 84 -11.17 -2.73 19.69
CA SER A 84 -9.90 -2.49 19.01
C SER A 84 -9.56 -3.67 18.10
N LEU A 85 -9.27 -3.39 16.83
CA LEU A 85 -9.03 -4.38 15.79
C LEU A 85 -7.56 -4.80 15.75
N THR A 86 -7.34 -6.11 15.62
CA THR A 86 -6.03 -6.74 15.39
C THR A 86 -5.84 -7.15 13.92
N PHE A 87 -4.67 -7.67 13.55
CA PHE A 87 -4.46 -8.23 12.21
C PHE A 87 -5.39 -9.43 11.92
N GLU A 88 -5.67 -10.26 12.91
CA GLU A 88 -6.61 -11.38 12.80
C GLU A 88 -8.02 -10.87 12.48
N ASP A 89 -8.45 -9.78 13.12
CA ASP A 89 -9.74 -9.15 12.82
C ASP A 89 -9.78 -8.60 11.40
N LEU A 90 -8.70 -7.98 10.94
CA LEU A 90 -8.59 -7.49 9.56
C LEU A 90 -8.71 -8.62 8.54
N LYS A 91 -8.13 -9.81 8.82
CA LYS A 91 -8.31 -11.01 7.97
C LYS A 91 -9.79 -11.42 7.93
N GLN A 92 -10.46 -11.47 9.09
CA GLN A 92 -11.89 -11.82 9.18
C GLN A 92 -12.78 -10.83 8.43
N LEU A 93 -12.44 -9.53 8.46
CA LEU A 93 -13.12 -8.48 7.68
C LEU A 93 -12.85 -8.56 6.17
N LYS A 94 -12.01 -9.51 5.74
CA LYS A 94 -11.53 -9.71 4.36
C LYS A 94 -10.71 -8.51 3.85
N ILE A 95 -9.92 -7.89 4.73
CA ILE A 95 -8.96 -6.86 4.34
C ILE A 95 -7.68 -7.56 3.86
N PRO A 96 -7.20 -7.27 2.64
CA PRO A 96 -6.04 -7.95 2.08
C PRO A 96 -4.76 -7.48 2.76
N LEU A 97 -4.16 -8.34 3.58
CA LEU A 97 -2.97 -8.00 4.36
C LEU A 97 -1.65 -8.15 3.60
N LYS A 98 -1.63 -8.77 2.42
CA LYS A 98 -0.40 -8.95 1.63
C LYS A 98 0.38 -7.65 1.43
N ARG A 99 -0.34 -6.54 1.24
CA ARG A 99 0.22 -5.18 1.12
C ARG A 99 -0.02 -4.34 2.36
N ALA A 100 -1.26 -4.32 2.87
CA ALA A 100 -1.64 -3.42 3.95
C ALA A 100 -0.78 -3.57 5.21
N ARG A 101 -0.29 -4.79 5.51
CA ARG A 101 0.51 -5.05 6.72
C ARG A 101 1.76 -4.19 6.87
N TYR A 102 2.34 -3.74 5.76
CA TYR A 102 3.54 -2.90 5.77
C TYR A 102 3.24 -1.45 6.10
N PHE A 103 1.98 -1.03 6.03
CA PHE A 103 1.58 0.37 6.13
C PHE A 103 0.72 0.65 7.37
N ILE A 104 0.44 -0.36 8.21
CA ILE A 104 -0.53 -0.22 9.30
C ILE A 104 -0.04 -0.72 10.65
N VAL A 105 -0.60 -0.11 11.69
CA VAL A 105 -0.64 -0.64 13.05
C VAL A 105 -2.07 -1.11 13.33
N ALA A 106 -2.22 -2.29 13.91
CA ALA A 106 -3.49 -2.85 14.38
C ALA A 106 -3.37 -3.25 15.86
N GLY A 107 -4.00 -2.47 16.73
CA GLY A 107 -3.86 -2.61 18.18
C GLY A 107 -2.44 -2.24 18.63
N LYS A 108 -1.73 -3.19 19.25
CA LYS A 108 -0.31 -3.04 19.64
C LYS A 108 0.65 -3.70 18.66
N SER A 109 0.14 -4.22 17.54
CA SER A 109 0.90 -5.01 16.58
C SER A 109 1.13 -4.21 15.30
N TYR A 110 2.34 -4.33 14.75
CA TYR A 110 2.75 -3.84 13.43
C TYR A 110 3.79 -4.81 12.86
N GLN A 111 4.00 -4.75 11.54
CA GLN A 111 5.01 -5.59 10.89
C GLN A 111 6.42 -5.10 11.25
N LYS A 112 7.30 -5.98 11.74
CA LYS A 112 8.64 -5.64 12.23
C LYS A 112 9.79 -6.15 11.35
N GLU A 113 9.52 -7.08 10.44
CA GLU A 113 10.58 -7.79 9.68
C GLU A 113 11.11 -6.94 8.52
N VAL A 114 10.34 -5.98 8.03
CA VAL A 114 10.69 -5.13 6.89
C VAL A 114 10.73 -3.70 7.39
N PRO A 115 11.92 -3.08 7.44
CA PRO A 115 12.04 -1.67 7.76
C PRO A 115 11.20 -0.81 6.81
N LEU A 116 10.65 0.30 7.32
CA LEU A 116 9.93 1.30 6.52
C LEU A 116 10.89 2.18 5.71
N TYR A 117 11.68 1.53 4.86
CA TYR A 117 12.51 2.17 3.85
C TYR A 117 12.01 1.74 2.48
N GLU A 118 11.97 2.70 1.55
CA GLU A 118 11.38 2.52 0.23
C GLU A 118 11.92 1.28 -0.49
N ASP A 119 13.25 1.13 -0.61
CA ASP A 119 13.89 0.00 -1.30
C ASP A 119 13.50 -1.36 -0.69
N ARG A 120 13.45 -1.43 0.64
CA ARG A 120 13.10 -2.67 1.36
C ARG A 120 11.64 -3.03 1.18
N LEU A 121 10.76 -2.02 1.19
CA LEU A 121 9.34 -2.21 0.96
C LEU A 121 9.04 -2.62 -0.48
N LYS A 122 9.72 -2.04 -1.48
CA LYS A 122 9.58 -2.44 -2.89
C LYS A 122 9.88 -3.92 -3.09
N ILE A 123 11.02 -4.40 -2.56
CA ILE A 123 11.39 -5.82 -2.61
C ILE A 123 10.32 -6.68 -1.93
N ALA A 124 9.88 -6.31 -0.73
CA ALA A 124 8.89 -7.07 0.02
C ALA A 124 7.52 -7.15 -0.68
N LEU A 125 7.11 -6.07 -1.35
CA LEU A 125 5.84 -5.98 -2.08
C LEU A 125 5.86 -6.82 -3.37
N ILE A 126 7.00 -6.85 -4.08
CA ILE A 126 7.21 -7.69 -5.27
C ILE A 126 7.24 -9.17 -4.87
N ASN A 127 8.03 -9.53 -3.86
CA ASN A 127 8.23 -10.91 -3.42
C ASN A 127 7.08 -11.45 -2.55
N HIS A 128 6.01 -10.67 -2.39
CA HIS A 128 4.83 -11.00 -1.58
C HIS A 128 5.15 -11.41 -0.13
N GLY A 129 6.29 -10.96 0.38
CA GLY A 129 6.86 -11.34 1.68
C GLY A 129 7.04 -12.84 1.89
N HIS A 130 7.37 -13.60 0.85
CA HIS A 130 8.12 -14.84 1.03
C HIS A 130 9.53 -14.48 1.53
N ASN A 131 9.99 -15.19 2.57
CA ASN A 131 11.25 -15.01 3.29
C ASN A 131 12.31 -14.20 2.53
N ILE A 132 12.63 -13.00 3.03
CA ILE A 132 13.76 -12.20 2.56
C ILE A 132 15.04 -12.89 3.07
N ILE A 133 15.40 -14.02 2.46
CA ILE A 133 16.74 -14.61 2.55
C ILE A 133 17.51 -14.01 1.38
N GLN A 134 17.93 -12.74 1.56
CA GLN A 134 18.67 -11.91 0.61
C GLN A 134 17.98 -11.73 -0.78
N PRO A 135 17.80 -10.50 -1.27
CA PRO A 135 17.40 -10.32 -2.67
C PRO A 135 18.46 -10.97 -3.56
N SER A 136 18.04 -11.82 -4.49
CA SER A 136 18.96 -12.43 -5.46
C SER A 136 19.50 -11.33 -6.39
N LEU A 137 20.65 -11.58 -7.04
CA LEU A 137 21.19 -10.63 -8.03
C LEU A 137 20.19 -10.33 -9.16
N LEU A 138 19.29 -11.27 -9.48
CA LEU A 138 18.19 -11.05 -10.41
C LEU A 138 17.13 -10.08 -9.89
N ASP A 139 16.79 -10.15 -8.59
CA ASP A 139 15.83 -9.22 -7.99
C ASP A 139 16.40 -7.78 -7.93
N LEU A 140 17.71 -7.68 -7.71
CA LEU A 140 18.45 -6.42 -7.74
C LEU A 140 18.58 -5.84 -9.15
N SER A 141 18.85 -6.66 -10.17
CA SER A 141 18.95 -6.18 -11.56
C SER A 141 17.61 -5.72 -12.13
N ILE A 142 16.51 -6.40 -11.77
CA ILE A 142 15.14 -5.95 -12.07
C ILE A 142 14.86 -4.58 -11.43
N TYR A 143 15.49 -4.28 -10.29
CA TYR A 143 15.34 -3.02 -9.58
C TYR A 143 16.24 -1.90 -10.14
N THR A 144 17.49 -2.21 -10.48
CA THR A 144 18.46 -1.23 -10.99
C THR A 144 18.32 -0.94 -12.48
N GLY A 145 17.61 -1.80 -13.23
CA GLY A 145 17.45 -1.67 -14.68
C GLY A 145 18.72 -1.96 -15.47
N GLU A 146 19.73 -2.54 -14.82
CA GLU A 146 20.97 -3.00 -15.47
C GLU A 146 20.73 -4.43 -15.99
N LEU A 147 20.71 -4.58 -17.32
CA LEU A 147 20.86 -5.87 -18.02
C LEU A 147 22.24 -5.90 -18.69
#